data_AF-A0A351IXC5-F1
#
_entry.id   AF-A0A351IXC5-F1
#
_cell.length_a   1.000
_cell.length_b   1.000
_cell.length_c   1.000
_cell.angle_alpha   90.00
_cell.angle_beta   90.00
_cell.angle_gamma   90.00
#
_symmetry.space_group_name_H-M   'P 1'
#
loop_
_entity.id
_entity.type
_entity.pdbx_description
1 polymer ?
#
loop_
_entity_poly.entity_id
_entity_poly.type
_entity_poly.pdbx_seq_one_letter_code
_entity_poly.pdbx_strand_id
1 'polypeptide(L)'
;MNQVIQSLPTAFAPLAEVLEEKVHVFCDANHFLYPKPSVQTRGRKPVAVKMEIDFAYFTVGFYYMFSNIISKSILYCMLSFEYAPKIPFFFTDLLAEEEIRTCQTVVFSSIESPQRMGHCFDAIAAVLLPRLEWIGAFAADPHRVNTLAEKQKSYICAFHNIPHLFEHHAEEWYPVFREHALDRFVRLSLMRFEHPGFLHLLKGNVQKAQKSFAKMKLPSRYESAVIDYVNTLCPQEAISVVSPVCNSMVDGKKAQSGLLGLLVLLFSMFVFSPFLCLPFAGLYYLFASILTEGCLYATALEPYQLIPVVLPALICSVGLTFFTQNKLLFFIKKDRREKIRNFNRIFTSTGETRFMRGLFGLVLTGAVLFTLFIPGTGVVFYDAAFRDRSGFFDLKGTLYTYKEIDTVYLLNGRYNEHGDWLDHPSLLLQMKNNQRLDLFEFAAHKDILQNVLPILESKGFTPVSVKHIDLLS
;
A
#
# COMPACT_ATOMS: atom_id res chain seq x y z
N MET A 1 -13.53 -0.11 -14.22
CA MET A 1 -14.50 -0.95 -13.50
C MET A 1 -15.83 -1.03 -14.26
N ASN A 2 -16.50 0.09 -14.57
CA ASN A 2 -17.75 0.06 -15.36
C ASN A 2 -17.62 -0.68 -16.71
N GLN A 3 -16.54 -0.47 -17.47
CA GLN A 3 -16.34 -1.17 -18.75
C GLN A 3 -16.18 -2.70 -18.60
N VAL A 4 -15.48 -3.16 -17.55
CA VAL A 4 -15.31 -4.61 -17.28
C VAL A 4 -16.62 -5.23 -16.82
N ILE A 5 -17.41 -4.50 -16.01
CA ILE A 5 -18.77 -4.93 -15.62
C ILE A 5 -19.67 -5.03 -16.86
N GLN A 6 -19.67 -3.99 -17.70
CA GLN A 6 -20.48 -3.91 -18.91
C GLN A 6 -20.11 -4.99 -19.93
N SER A 7 -18.84 -5.44 -19.96
CA SER A 7 -18.40 -6.49 -20.85
C SER A 7 -18.69 -7.91 -20.35
N LEU A 8 -19.12 -8.10 -19.09
CA LEU A 8 -19.37 -9.44 -18.53
C LEU A 8 -20.36 -10.27 -19.35
N PRO A 9 -21.54 -9.74 -19.76
CA PRO A 9 -22.48 -10.54 -20.55
C PRO A 9 -21.88 -10.94 -21.90
N THR A 10 -21.18 -10.02 -22.57
CA THR A 10 -20.53 -10.29 -23.86
C THR A 10 -19.39 -11.29 -23.73
N ALA A 11 -18.61 -11.24 -22.65
CA ALA A 11 -17.53 -12.18 -22.40
C ALA A 11 -18.03 -13.58 -21.98
N PHE A 12 -19.21 -13.64 -21.37
CA PHE A 12 -19.84 -14.89 -20.96
C PHE A 12 -20.62 -15.58 -22.10
N ALA A 13 -21.19 -14.81 -23.02
CA ALA A 13 -22.06 -15.33 -24.09
C ALA A 13 -21.49 -16.55 -24.85
N PRO A 14 -20.21 -16.59 -25.28
CA PRO A 14 -19.68 -17.76 -25.98
C PRO A 14 -19.68 -19.03 -25.12
N LEU A 15 -19.40 -18.91 -23.82
CA LEU A 15 -19.45 -20.04 -22.90
C LEU A 15 -20.91 -20.45 -22.63
N ALA A 16 -21.82 -19.48 -22.53
CA ALA A 16 -23.25 -19.74 -22.34
C ALA A 16 -23.83 -20.55 -23.50
N GLU A 17 -23.51 -20.17 -24.75
CA GLU A 17 -23.95 -20.87 -25.96
C GLU A 17 -23.49 -22.34 -25.97
N VAL A 18 -22.21 -22.59 -25.67
CA VAL A 18 -21.69 -23.97 -25.61
C VAL A 18 -22.29 -24.77 -24.45
N LEU A 19 -22.57 -24.12 -23.32
CA LEU A 19 -23.21 -24.79 -22.19
C LEU A 19 -24.69 -25.09 -22.49
N GLU A 20 -25.40 -24.20 -23.18
CA GLU A 20 -26.79 -24.39 -23.64
C GLU A 20 -26.92 -25.64 -24.53
N GLU A 21 -26.04 -25.80 -25.52
CA GLU A 21 -26.00 -27.00 -26.37
C GLU A 21 -25.83 -28.28 -25.54
N LYS A 22 -25.06 -28.21 -24.45
CA LYS A 22 -24.82 -29.34 -23.54
C LYS A 22 -25.92 -29.53 -22.50
N VAL A 23 -26.71 -28.52 -22.16
CA VAL A 23 -27.81 -28.66 -21.18
C VAL A 23 -28.87 -29.64 -21.68
N HIS A 24 -29.15 -29.65 -22.98
CA HIS A 24 -30.08 -30.59 -23.61
C HIS A 24 -29.66 -32.06 -23.51
N VAL A 25 -28.38 -32.35 -23.21
CA VAL A 25 -27.87 -33.71 -22.98
C VAL A 25 -28.17 -34.20 -21.56
N PHE A 26 -28.44 -33.29 -20.61
CA PHE A 26 -28.62 -33.60 -19.19
C PHE A 26 -29.97 -33.17 -18.60
N CYS A 27 -30.89 -32.59 -19.39
CA CYS A 27 -32.21 -32.13 -18.95
C CYS A 27 -33.33 -32.47 -19.96
N ASP A 28 -34.53 -32.80 -19.46
CA ASP A 28 -35.76 -32.74 -20.25
C ASP A 28 -36.06 -31.28 -20.64
N ALA A 29 -36.46 -31.08 -21.90
CA ALA A 29 -36.31 -29.88 -22.74
C ALA A 29 -36.97 -28.54 -22.30
N ASN A 30 -37.36 -28.32 -21.04
CA ASN A 30 -38.25 -27.22 -20.68
C ASN A 30 -37.71 -26.10 -19.78
N HIS A 31 -36.45 -26.08 -19.34
CA HIS A 31 -35.95 -25.01 -18.47
C HIS A 31 -34.53 -24.55 -18.87
N PHE A 32 -34.41 -23.84 -19.99
CA PHE A 32 -33.25 -22.97 -20.22
C PHE A 32 -33.73 -21.52 -20.25
N LEU A 33 -33.35 -20.74 -19.24
CA LEU A 33 -33.49 -19.29 -19.24
C LEU A 33 -32.09 -18.71 -19.37
N TYR A 34 -31.83 -18.00 -20.47
CA TYR A 34 -30.63 -17.17 -20.62
C TYR A 34 -30.44 -16.39 -19.30
N PRO A 35 -29.35 -16.60 -18.55
CA PRO A 35 -29.25 -15.99 -17.24
C PRO A 35 -29.16 -14.48 -17.41
N LYS A 36 -30.24 -13.78 -17.04
CA LYS A 36 -30.17 -12.33 -16.86
C LYS A 36 -29.15 -12.10 -15.75
N PRO A 37 -28.05 -11.37 -16.00
CA PRO A 37 -27.04 -11.14 -14.98
C PRO A 37 -27.69 -10.47 -13.77
N SER A 38 -27.65 -11.15 -12.63
CA SER A 38 -28.15 -10.59 -11.38
C SER A 38 -27.05 -9.72 -10.78
N VAL A 39 -27.34 -8.42 -10.65
CA VAL A 39 -26.41 -7.45 -10.08
C VAL A 39 -26.78 -7.24 -8.63
N GLN A 40 -25.95 -7.76 -7.72
CA GLN A 40 -26.10 -7.48 -6.30
C GLN A 40 -25.53 -6.09 -6.00
N THR A 41 -26.30 -5.26 -5.32
CA THR A 41 -25.91 -3.89 -4.98
C THR A 41 -25.87 -3.69 -3.46
N ARG A 42 -24.95 -2.84 -2.99
CA ARG A 42 -24.96 -2.30 -1.62
C ARG A 42 -25.15 -0.79 -1.73
N GLY A 43 -26.40 -0.34 -1.55
CA GLY A 43 -26.82 1.00 -1.96
C GLY A 43 -26.82 1.13 -3.49
N ARG A 44 -26.20 2.19 -4.04
CA ARG A 44 -26.11 2.41 -5.51
C ARG A 44 -24.90 1.77 -6.20
N LYS A 45 -24.11 0.94 -5.49
CA LYS A 45 -22.86 0.36 -6.03
C LYS A 45 -23.01 -1.15 -6.26
N PRO A 46 -22.69 -1.66 -7.46
CA PRO A 46 -22.62 -3.11 -7.69
C PRO A 46 -21.48 -3.71 -6.86
N VAL A 47 -21.79 -4.79 -6.15
CA VAL A 47 -20.86 -5.53 -5.27
C VAL A 47 -20.53 -6.89 -5.86
N ALA A 48 -21.46 -7.49 -6.59
CA ALA A 48 -21.21 -8.70 -7.35
C ALA A 48 -22.12 -8.76 -8.59
N VAL A 49 -21.63 -9.38 -9.65
CA VAL A 49 -22.43 -9.83 -10.79
C VAL A 49 -22.41 -11.34 -10.78
N LYS A 50 -23.59 -11.93 -10.93
CA LYS A 50 -23.81 -13.37 -10.86
C LYS A 50 -24.56 -13.84 -12.10
N MET A 51 -24.05 -14.90 -12.72
CA MET A 51 -24.65 -15.59 -13.87
C MET A 51 -24.73 -17.07 -13.51
N GLU A 52 -25.89 -17.70 -13.68
CA GLU A 52 -26.11 -19.11 -13.32
C GLU A 52 -26.63 -19.90 -14.51
N ILE A 53 -26.22 -21.16 -14.60
CA ILE A 53 -26.79 -22.11 -15.54
C ILE A 53 -27.22 -23.33 -14.75
N ASP A 54 -28.51 -23.64 -14.85
CA ASP A 54 -29.14 -24.75 -14.17
C ASP A 54 -29.08 -26.02 -15.05
N PHE A 55 -28.66 -27.12 -14.43
CA PHE A 55 -28.73 -28.48 -14.94
C PHE A 55 -29.66 -29.30 -14.04
N ALA A 56 -30.02 -30.52 -14.44
CA ALA A 56 -31.04 -31.32 -13.75
C ALA A 56 -30.78 -31.49 -12.24
N TYR A 57 -29.53 -31.72 -11.83
CA TYR A 57 -29.17 -32.01 -10.43
C TYR A 57 -28.21 -30.98 -9.81
N PHE A 58 -27.77 -29.98 -10.58
CA PHE A 58 -26.79 -29.00 -10.13
C PHE A 58 -26.88 -27.68 -10.90
N THR A 59 -26.39 -26.61 -10.30
CA THR A 59 -26.29 -25.28 -10.91
C THR A 59 -24.82 -24.86 -10.95
N VAL A 60 -24.37 -24.34 -12.09
CA VAL A 60 -23.07 -23.70 -12.23
C VAL A 60 -23.24 -22.20 -12.16
N GLY A 61 -22.64 -21.56 -11.16
CA GLY A 61 -22.68 -20.11 -11.00
C GLY A 61 -21.33 -19.46 -11.25
N PHE A 62 -21.31 -18.45 -12.11
CA PHE A 62 -20.17 -17.59 -12.41
C PHE A 62 -20.34 -16.27 -11.67
N TYR A 63 -19.40 -15.97 -10.78
CA TYR A 63 -19.47 -14.84 -9.88
C TYR A 63 -18.31 -13.90 -10.14
N TYR A 64 -18.63 -12.64 -10.39
CA TYR A 64 -17.64 -11.56 -10.42
C TYR A 64 -17.88 -10.59 -9.28
N MET A 65 -17.00 -10.61 -8.28
CA MET A 65 -17.12 -9.82 -7.06
C MET A 65 -16.21 -8.60 -7.07
N PHE A 66 -16.73 -7.49 -6.55
CA PHE A 66 -16.00 -6.26 -6.23
C PHE A 66 -15.89 -6.11 -4.71
N SER A 67 -14.77 -6.53 -4.13
CA SER A 67 -14.55 -6.40 -2.69
C SER A 67 -13.64 -5.21 -2.37
N ASN A 68 -13.94 -4.45 -1.31
CA ASN A 68 -13.03 -3.40 -0.82
C ASN A 68 -11.90 -3.92 0.07
N ILE A 69 -11.89 -5.24 0.37
CA ILE A 69 -11.05 -5.76 1.45
C ILE A 69 -9.64 -6.04 0.93
N ILE A 70 -9.44 -6.94 -0.03
CA ILE A 70 -8.07 -7.36 -0.42
C ILE A 70 -7.88 -7.54 -1.95
N SER A 71 -8.92 -7.87 -2.73
CA SER A 71 -8.88 -7.80 -4.20
C SER A 71 -10.18 -7.23 -4.75
N LYS A 72 -10.10 -6.13 -5.51
CA LYS A 72 -11.30 -5.40 -5.96
C LYS A 72 -12.02 -5.99 -7.14
N SER A 73 -11.47 -7.02 -7.75
CA SER A 73 -12.14 -7.78 -8.79
C SER A 73 -11.70 -9.24 -8.69
N ILE A 74 -12.66 -10.15 -8.53
CA ILE A 74 -12.40 -11.59 -8.53
C ILE A 74 -13.51 -12.28 -9.33
N LEU A 75 -13.12 -13.01 -10.36
CA LEU A 75 -13.97 -13.94 -11.09
C LEU A 75 -13.74 -15.34 -10.51
N TYR A 76 -14.82 -16.04 -10.17
CA TYR A 76 -14.77 -17.40 -9.66
C TYR A 76 -16.04 -18.16 -10.03
N CYS A 77 -15.96 -19.49 -9.96
CA CYS A 77 -17.07 -20.39 -10.23
C CYS A 77 -17.49 -21.13 -8.96
N MET A 78 -18.79 -21.24 -8.73
CA MET A 78 -19.38 -22.04 -7.67
C MET A 78 -20.37 -23.06 -8.24
N LEU A 79 -20.56 -24.14 -7.50
CA LEU A 79 -21.57 -25.14 -7.77
C LEU A 79 -22.62 -25.12 -6.66
N SER A 80 -23.87 -25.36 -7.03
CA SER A 80 -24.94 -25.72 -6.11
C SER A 80 -25.50 -27.06 -6.55
N PHE A 81 -25.89 -27.92 -5.61
CA PHE A 81 -26.46 -29.24 -5.91
C PHE A 81 -27.88 -29.30 -5.36
N GLU A 82 -28.79 -29.93 -6.08
CA GLU A 82 -30.20 -30.03 -5.69
C GLU A 82 -30.37 -30.73 -4.34
N TYR A 83 -29.65 -31.84 -4.15
CA TYR A 83 -29.70 -32.65 -2.93
C TYR A 83 -28.82 -32.12 -1.79
N ALA A 84 -28.10 -31.02 -1.97
CA ALA A 84 -27.26 -30.43 -0.93
C ALA A 84 -27.99 -29.30 -0.18
N PRO A 85 -27.70 -29.10 1.12
CA PRO A 85 -28.08 -27.86 1.79
C PRO A 85 -27.46 -26.66 1.06
N LYS A 86 -28.11 -25.49 1.16
CA LYS A 86 -27.63 -24.23 0.57
C LYS A 86 -26.34 -23.74 1.25
N ILE A 87 -25.21 -24.35 0.88
CA ILE A 87 -23.86 -24.02 1.34
C ILE A 87 -22.94 -23.77 0.15
N PRO A 88 -21.92 -22.92 0.29
CA PRO A 88 -21.06 -22.55 -0.82
C PRO A 88 -20.08 -23.67 -1.19
N PHE A 89 -20.12 -24.12 -2.45
CA PHE A 89 -19.09 -24.97 -3.03
C PHE A 89 -18.35 -24.23 -4.13
N PHE A 90 -17.04 -24.04 -3.99
CA PHE A 90 -16.23 -23.56 -5.11
C PHE A 90 -16.02 -24.70 -6.11
N PHE A 91 -16.06 -24.40 -7.40
CA PHE A 91 -15.78 -25.41 -8.42
C PHE A 91 -14.39 -26.04 -8.22
N THR A 92 -13.41 -25.27 -7.75
CA THR A 92 -12.07 -25.77 -7.41
C THR A 92 -12.07 -26.83 -6.32
N ASP A 93 -12.99 -26.76 -5.35
CA ASP A 93 -13.06 -27.78 -4.29
C ASP A 93 -13.61 -29.10 -4.82
N LEU A 94 -14.45 -29.08 -5.86
CA LEU A 94 -14.91 -30.30 -6.53
C LEU A 94 -13.80 -30.94 -7.38
N LEU A 95 -12.91 -30.13 -7.99
CA LEU A 95 -11.75 -30.65 -8.74
C LEU A 95 -10.82 -31.51 -7.86
N ALA A 96 -10.80 -31.26 -6.55
CA ALA A 96 -10.04 -32.09 -5.61
C ALA A 96 -10.61 -33.51 -5.46
N GLU A 97 -11.90 -33.73 -5.74
CA GLU A 97 -12.53 -35.06 -5.67
C GLU A 97 -12.20 -35.94 -6.88
N GLU A 98 -11.75 -35.36 -7.98
CA GLU A 98 -11.43 -36.07 -9.23
C GLU A 98 -9.97 -36.60 -9.22
N GLU A 99 -9.26 -36.53 -8.08
CA GLU A 99 -7.84 -36.91 -7.91
C GLU A 99 -6.89 -36.22 -8.92
N ILE A 100 -7.28 -35.05 -9.41
CA ILE A 100 -6.49 -34.35 -10.42
C ILE A 100 -5.22 -33.79 -9.78
N ARG A 101 -4.07 -34.32 -10.23
CA ARG A 101 -2.73 -33.80 -9.95
C ARG A 101 -2.44 -32.51 -10.74
N THR A 102 -3.22 -31.46 -10.52
CA THR A 102 -2.97 -30.17 -11.18
C THR A 102 -3.04 -29.02 -10.20
N CYS A 103 -2.29 -27.96 -10.51
CA CYS A 103 -2.46 -26.66 -9.87
C CYS A 103 -3.48 -25.78 -10.58
N GLN A 104 -4.29 -26.30 -11.52
CA GLN A 104 -5.19 -25.44 -12.30
C GLN A 104 -6.24 -24.79 -11.39
N THR A 105 -6.47 -23.49 -11.58
CA THR A 105 -7.49 -22.73 -10.84
C THR A 105 -8.43 -22.02 -11.80
N VAL A 106 -9.69 -21.89 -11.39
CA VAL A 106 -10.74 -21.11 -12.06
C VAL A 106 -11.04 -19.81 -11.31
N VAL A 107 -10.15 -19.39 -10.41
CA VAL A 107 -10.26 -18.15 -9.65
C VAL A 107 -9.26 -17.14 -10.19
N PHE A 108 -9.77 -16.04 -10.74
CA PHE A 108 -8.98 -14.99 -11.38
C PHE A 108 -9.22 -13.66 -10.68
N SER A 109 -8.17 -13.03 -10.16
CA SER A 109 -8.28 -11.75 -9.46
C SER A 109 -7.56 -10.62 -10.20
N SER A 110 -7.95 -9.38 -9.91
CA SER A 110 -7.37 -8.15 -10.46
C SER A 110 -7.55 -7.96 -11.98
N ILE A 111 -8.66 -8.44 -12.55
CA ILE A 111 -8.96 -8.34 -13.99
C ILE A 111 -9.13 -6.86 -14.40
N GLU A 112 -8.24 -6.35 -15.25
CA GLU A 112 -8.14 -4.92 -15.58
C GLU A 112 -8.80 -4.50 -16.90
N SER A 113 -9.12 -5.45 -17.78
CA SER A 113 -9.68 -5.18 -19.11
C SER A 113 -10.75 -6.19 -19.54
N PRO A 114 -11.69 -5.79 -20.41
CA PRO A 114 -12.64 -6.70 -21.04
C PRO A 114 -11.99 -7.88 -21.78
N GLN A 115 -10.87 -7.63 -22.47
CA GLN A 115 -10.15 -8.67 -23.20
C GLN A 115 -9.63 -9.76 -22.25
N ARG A 116 -9.06 -9.36 -21.11
CA ARG A 116 -8.62 -10.32 -20.09
C ARG A 116 -9.79 -11.04 -19.43
N MET A 117 -10.93 -10.38 -19.28
CA MET A 117 -12.16 -11.05 -18.82
C MET A 117 -12.56 -12.20 -19.75
N GLY A 118 -12.54 -11.97 -21.07
CA GLY A 118 -12.79 -13.02 -22.07
C GLY A 118 -11.83 -14.21 -21.90
N HIS A 119 -10.53 -13.95 -21.83
CA HIS A 119 -9.54 -15.01 -21.62
C HIS A 119 -9.73 -15.78 -20.29
N CYS A 120 -10.23 -15.13 -19.25
CA CYS A 120 -10.55 -15.82 -18.01
C CYS A 120 -11.75 -16.76 -18.19
N PHE A 121 -12.80 -16.34 -18.92
CA PHE A 121 -13.90 -17.24 -19.27
C PHE A 121 -13.46 -18.38 -20.17
N ASP A 122 -12.59 -18.15 -21.16
CA ASP A 122 -12.01 -19.22 -21.99
C ASP A 122 -11.26 -20.25 -21.13
N ALA A 123 -10.50 -19.78 -20.14
CA ALA A 123 -9.80 -20.65 -19.21
C ALA A 123 -10.75 -21.43 -18.29
N ILE A 124 -11.87 -20.83 -17.86
CA ILE A 124 -12.92 -21.54 -17.11
C ILE A 124 -13.56 -22.61 -18.01
N ALA A 125 -13.89 -22.26 -19.25
CA ALA A 125 -14.49 -23.17 -20.23
C ALA A 125 -13.61 -24.40 -20.47
N ALA A 126 -12.30 -24.20 -20.65
CA ALA A 126 -11.34 -25.28 -20.88
C ALA A 126 -11.26 -26.28 -19.70
N VAL A 127 -11.57 -25.84 -18.47
CA VAL A 127 -11.58 -26.71 -17.28
C VAL A 127 -12.96 -27.33 -17.06
N LEU A 128 -14.03 -26.54 -17.22
CA LEU A 128 -15.40 -26.94 -16.93
C LEU A 128 -15.98 -27.89 -17.98
N LEU A 129 -15.88 -27.54 -19.27
CA LEU A 129 -16.57 -28.26 -20.35
C LEU A 129 -16.21 -29.74 -20.47
N PRO A 130 -14.94 -30.17 -20.28
CA PRO A 130 -14.59 -31.59 -20.29
C PRO A 130 -15.10 -32.37 -19.07
N ARG A 131 -15.50 -31.68 -17.99
CA ARG A 131 -15.88 -32.29 -16.71
C ARG A 131 -17.38 -32.33 -16.45
N LEU A 132 -18.18 -31.71 -17.31
CA LEU A 132 -19.64 -31.61 -17.12
C LEU A 132 -20.31 -32.98 -16.94
N GLU A 133 -19.92 -33.98 -17.73
CA GLU A 133 -20.46 -35.34 -17.62
C GLU A 133 -20.18 -35.96 -16.24
N TRP A 134 -18.94 -35.84 -15.77
CA TRP A 134 -18.55 -36.34 -14.46
C TRP A 134 -19.24 -35.56 -13.33
N ILE A 135 -19.38 -34.23 -13.44
CA ILE A 135 -20.12 -33.40 -12.48
C ILE A 135 -21.59 -33.81 -12.44
N GLY A 136 -22.21 -34.05 -13.60
CA GLY A 136 -23.58 -34.53 -13.70
C GLY A 136 -23.77 -35.89 -13.03
N ALA A 137 -22.88 -36.84 -13.31
CA ALA A 137 -22.90 -38.16 -12.66
C ALA A 137 -22.64 -38.07 -11.14
N PHE A 138 -21.78 -37.14 -10.69
CA PHE A 138 -21.55 -36.87 -9.27
C PHE A 138 -22.81 -36.29 -8.61
N ALA A 139 -23.42 -35.30 -9.24
CA ALA A 139 -24.60 -34.59 -8.73
C ALA A 139 -25.85 -35.48 -8.67
N ALA A 140 -25.96 -36.45 -9.57
CA ALA A 140 -27.06 -37.42 -9.61
C ALA A 140 -27.00 -38.45 -8.46
N ASP A 141 -25.89 -38.57 -7.74
CA ASP A 141 -25.72 -39.48 -6.59
C ASP A 141 -25.92 -38.72 -5.26
N PRO A 142 -27.08 -38.88 -4.58
CA PRO A 142 -27.37 -38.15 -3.35
C PRO A 142 -26.40 -38.49 -2.21
N HIS A 143 -25.86 -39.72 -2.17
CA HIS A 143 -24.93 -40.12 -1.11
C HIS A 143 -23.59 -39.38 -1.25
N ARG A 144 -23.07 -39.26 -2.49
CA ARG A 144 -21.84 -38.50 -2.77
C ARG A 144 -22.02 -37.02 -2.48
N VAL A 145 -23.14 -36.43 -2.91
CA VAL A 145 -23.47 -35.02 -2.67
C VAL A 145 -23.59 -34.73 -1.17
N ASN A 146 -24.29 -35.58 -0.40
CA ASN A 146 -24.40 -35.42 1.05
C ASN A 146 -23.07 -35.57 1.77
N THR A 147 -22.25 -36.55 1.36
CA THR A 147 -20.89 -36.73 1.90
C THR A 147 -20.03 -35.49 1.67
N LEU A 148 -20.10 -34.91 0.46
CA LEU A 148 -19.39 -33.67 0.13
C LEU A 148 -19.91 -32.50 0.99
N ALA A 149 -21.23 -32.39 1.18
CA ALA A 149 -21.83 -31.34 1.97
C ALA A 149 -21.43 -31.40 3.45
N GLU A 150 -21.41 -32.58 4.06
CA GLU A 150 -20.97 -32.73 5.45
C GLU A 150 -19.49 -32.38 5.65
N LYS A 151 -18.62 -32.79 4.71
CA LYS A 151 -17.21 -32.38 4.71
C LYS A 151 -17.08 -30.86 4.64
N GLN A 152 -17.85 -30.21 3.76
CA GLN A 152 -17.84 -28.75 3.61
C GLN A 152 -18.36 -28.03 4.86
N LYS A 153 -19.44 -28.52 5.48
CA LYS A 153 -19.95 -27.98 6.76
C LYS A 153 -18.89 -28.05 7.85
N SER A 154 -18.27 -29.22 8.04
CA SER A 154 -17.20 -29.40 9.02
C SER A 154 -16.05 -28.42 8.77
N TYR A 155 -15.69 -28.21 7.51
CA TYR A 155 -14.64 -27.26 7.14
C TYR A 155 -15.02 -25.81 7.49
N ILE A 156 -16.23 -25.39 7.17
CA ILE A 156 -16.72 -24.03 7.47
C ILE A 156 -16.79 -23.81 9.00
N CYS A 157 -17.25 -24.81 9.77
CA CYS A 157 -17.23 -24.76 11.23
C CYS A 157 -15.81 -24.56 11.77
N ALA A 158 -14.84 -25.33 11.29
CA ALA A 158 -13.43 -25.21 11.69
C ALA A 158 -12.83 -23.85 11.27
N PHE A 159 -13.16 -23.37 10.07
CA PHE A 159 -12.71 -22.08 9.55
C PHE A 159 -13.14 -20.91 10.43
N HIS A 160 -14.38 -20.93 10.92
CA HIS A 160 -14.89 -19.91 11.83
C HIS A 160 -14.57 -20.19 13.30
N ASN A 161 -14.10 -21.38 13.64
CA ASN A 161 -14.02 -21.90 15.00
C ASN A 161 -15.38 -21.89 15.71
N ILE A 162 -16.44 -22.31 15.01
CA ILE A 162 -17.82 -22.39 15.50
C ILE A 162 -18.37 -23.78 15.20
N PRO A 163 -18.27 -24.76 16.12
CA PRO A 163 -18.64 -26.15 15.84
C PRO A 163 -20.13 -26.33 15.52
N HIS A 164 -21.00 -25.53 16.16
CA HIS A 164 -22.45 -25.68 16.09
C HIS A 164 -23.13 -24.84 14.99
N LEU A 165 -22.37 -24.29 14.02
CA LEU A 165 -22.86 -23.30 13.03
C LEU A 165 -24.07 -23.79 12.20
N PHE A 166 -24.15 -25.10 11.95
CA PHE A 166 -25.20 -25.72 11.15
C PHE A 166 -26.27 -26.43 11.99
N GLU A 167 -26.16 -26.43 13.31
CA GLU A 167 -27.17 -27.02 14.19
C GLU A 167 -28.46 -26.18 14.19
N HIS A 168 -29.57 -26.79 14.59
CA HIS A 168 -30.83 -26.08 14.72
C HIS A 168 -30.82 -25.25 16.00
N HIS A 169 -31.12 -23.95 15.88
CA HIS A 169 -31.26 -23.03 17.01
C HIS A 169 -32.66 -22.44 17.00
N ALA A 170 -33.24 -22.23 18.18
CA ALA A 170 -34.62 -21.75 18.32
C ALA A 170 -34.74 -20.24 18.04
N GLU A 171 -33.62 -19.52 18.12
CA GLU A 171 -33.57 -18.08 18.00
C GLU A 171 -33.67 -17.60 16.55
N GLU A 172 -34.59 -16.66 16.31
CA GLU A 172 -34.86 -16.11 14.97
C GLU A 172 -33.67 -15.36 14.33
N TRP A 173 -32.69 -14.91 15.11
CA TRP A 173 -31.49 -14.24 14.58
C TRP A 173 -30.47 -15.22 14.01
N TYR A 174 -30.56 -16.51 14.37
CA TYR A 174 -29.55 -17.51 14.04
C TYR A 174 -29.41 -17.77 12.53
N PRO A 175 -30.49 -17.86 11.73
CA PRO A 175 -30.40 -17.96 10.28
C PRO A 175 -29.63 -16.79 9.65
N VAL A 176 -29.88 -15.56 10.10
CA VAL A 176 -29.19 -14.35 9.61
C VAL A 176 -27.70 -14.39 9.96
N PHE A 177 -27.37 -14.83 11.17
CA PHE A 177 -25.99 -15.04 11.58
C PHE A 177 -25.28 -16.09 10.71
N ARG A 178 -25.95 -17.22 10.43
CA ARG A 178 -25.42 -18.28 9.55
C ARG A 178 -25.18 -17.75 8.14
N GLU A 179 -26.11 -17.02 7.55
CA GLU A 179 -25.93 -16.41 6.23
C GLU A 179 -24.73 -15.44 6.20
N HIS A 180 -24.57 -14.61 7.23
CA HIS A 180 -23.40 -13.75 7.37
C HIS A 180 -22.09 -14.52 7.51
N ALA A 181 -22.09 -15.63 8.25
CA ALA A 181 -20.93 -16.50 8.36
C ALA A 181 -20.57 -17.10 6.98
N LEU A 182 -21.56 -17.58 6.22
CA LEU A 182 -21.35 -18.12 4.87
C LEU A 182 -20.82 -17.07 3.88
N ASP A 183 -21.38 -15.84 3.86
CA ASP A 183 -20.85 -14.74 3.02
C ASP A 183 -19.40 -14.39 3.42
N ARG A 184 -19.12 -14.37 4.73
CA ARG A 184 -17.76 -14.13 5.24
C ARG A 184 -16.81 -15.26 4.84
N PHE A 185 -17.24 -16.52 4.92
CA PHE A 185 -16.48 -17.68 4.48
C PHE A 185 -16.10 -17.55 3.00
N VAL A 186 -17.06 -17.24 2.12
CA VAL A 186 -16.79 -17.06 0.68
C VAL A 186 -15.77 -15.95 0.44
N ARG A 187 -15.99 -14.77 1.05
CA ARG A 187 -15.09 -13.62 0.88
C ARG A 187 -13.67 -13.89 1.34
N LEU A 188 -13.51 -14.52 2.49
CA LEU A 188 -12.20 -14.84 3.05
C LEU A 188 -11.53 -16.00 2.31
N SER A 189 -12.30 -16.98 1.83
CA SER A 189 -11.77 -18.09 1.04
C SER A 189 -11.16 -17.62 -0.28
N LEU A 190 -11.78 -16.64 -0.93
CA LEU A 190 -11.23 -16.04 -2.15
C LEU A 190 -9.91 -15.31 -1.93
N MET A 191 -9.63 -14.81 -0.71
CA MET A 191 -8.34 -14.17 -0.40
C MET A 191 -7.19 -15.18 -0.39
N ARG A 192 -7.47 -16.46 -0.22
CA ARG A 192 -6.44 -17.49 -0.13
C ARG A 192 -5.75 -17.76 -1.45
N PHE A 193 -6.42 -17.48 -2.57
CA PHE A 193 -5.79 -17.51 -3.88
C PHE A 193 -4.72 -16.42 -4.07
N GLU A 194 -4.66 -15.42 -3.19
CA GLU A 194 -3.56 -14.45 -3.12
C GLU A 194 -2.42 -14.86 -2.16
N HIS A 195 -2.52 -16.04 -1.53
CA HIS A 195 -1.49 -16.55 -0.63
C HIS A 195 -0.13 -16.60 -1.35
N PRO A 196 0.99 -16.28 -0.67
CA PRO A 196 2.33 -16.29 -1.28
C PRO A 196 2.66 -17.58 -2.04
N GLY A 197 2.18 -18.73 -1.56
CA GLY A 197 2.32 -20.02 -2.25
C GLY A 197 1.80 -19.98 -3.68
N PHE A 198 0.52 -19.62 -3.88
CA PHE A 198 -0.08 -19.48 -5.21
C PHE A 198 0.62 -18.42 -6.07
N LEU A 199 1.01 -17.29 -5.47
CA LEU A 199 1.75 -16.25 -6.19
C LEU A 199 3.14 -16.70 -6.67
N HIS A 200 3.80 -17.57 -5.92
CA HIS A 200 5.08 -18.17 -6.32
C HIS A 200 4.89 -19.19 -7.44
N LEU A 201 3.82 -20.00 -7.37
CA LEU A 201 3.48 -20.90 -8.46
C LEU A 201 3.13 -20.13 -9.74
N LEU A 202 2.39 -19.01 -9.66
CA LEU A 202 2.12 -18.12 -10.80
C LEU A 202 3.38 -17.49 -11.42
N LYS A 203 4.51 -17.50 -10.70
CA LYS A 203 5.81 -17.05 -11.18
C LYS A 203 6.72 -18.21 -11.61
N GLY A 204 6.21 -19.45 -11.59
CA GLY A 204 6.97 -20.67 -11.89
C GLY A 204 8.02 -21.02 -10.84
N ASN A 205 7.88 -20.57 -9.59
CA ASN A 205 8.86 -20.84 -8.53
C ASN A 205 8.32 -21.86 -7.51
N VAL A 206 8.50 -23.14 -7.82
CA VAL A 206 8.02 -24.27 -7.00
C VAL A 206 8.68 -24.30 -5.62
N GLN A 207 10.01 -24.09 -5.54
CA GLN A 207 10.74 -24.11 -4.28
C GLN A 207 10.19 -23.10 -3.24
N LYS A 208 9.91 -21.85 -3.67
CA LYS A 208 9.34 -20.84 -2.77
C LYS A 208 7.87 -21.10 -2.47
N ALA A 209 7.14 -21.73 -3.39
CA ALA A 209 5.76 -22.14 -3.16
C ALA A 209 5.69 -23.21 -2.05
N GLN A 210 6.48 -24.29 -2.14
CA GLN A 210 6.59 -25.35 -1.13
C GLN A 210 6.85 -24.76 0.28
N LYS A 211 7.86 -23.90 0.41
CA LYS A 211 8.18 -23.22 1.69
C LYS A 211 7.05 -22.36 2.23
N SER A 212 6.25 -21.76 1.34
CA SER A 212 5.12 -20.92 1.74
C SER A 212 3.93 -21.77 2.18
N PHE A 213 3.63 -22.84 1.45
CA PHE A 213 2.54 -23.75 1.77
C PHE A 213 2.76 -24.53 3.07
N ALA A 214 4.01 -24.89 3.40
CA ALA A 214 4.35 -25.53 4.67
C ALA A 214 3.93 -24.74 5.93
N LYS A 215 3.63 -23.43 5.79
CA LYS A 215 3.20 -22.55 6.89
C LYS A 215 1.67 -22.38 6.96
N MET A 216 0.92 -22.99 6.04
CA MET A 216 -0.53 -22.85 5.98
C MET A 216 -1.19 -23.74 7.04
N LYS A 217 -1.97 -23.13 7.94
CA LYS A 217 -2.51 -23.82 9.13
C LYS A 217 -3.82 -24.60 8.89
N LEU A 218 -4.63 -24.17 7.92
CA LEU A 218 -5.96 -24.76 7.67
C LEU A 218 -6.24 -24.81 6.16
N PRO A 219 -5.52 -25.63 5.37
CA PRO A 219 -5.74 -25.71 3.93
C PRO A 219 -7.18 -26.18 3.60
N SER A 220 -7.73 -25.68 2.49
CA SER A 220 -8.97 -26.25 1.93
C SER A 220 -8.67 -27.57 1.23
N ARG A 221 -9.70 -28.30 0.79
CA ARG A 221 -9.50 -29.56 0.04
C ARG A 221 -8.70 -29.34 -1.23
N TYR A 222 -9.06 -28.30 -2.00
CA TYR A 222 -8.28 -27.89 -3.17
C TYR A 222 -6.84 -27.54 -2.80
N GLU A 223 -6.63 -26.75 -1.76
CA GLU A 223 -5.28 -26.36 -1.37
C GLU A 223 -4.45 -27.56 -0.89
N SER A 224 -5.02 -28.48 -0.13
CA SER A 224 -4.34 -29.73 0.24
C SER A 224 -3.91 -30.51 -1.00
N ALA A 225 -4.80 -30.69 -1.99
CA ALA A 225 -4.45 -31.37 -3.24
C ALA A 225 -3.33 -30.64 -4.01
N VAL A 226 -3.38 -29.30 -4.06
CA VAL A 226 -2.31 -28.49 -4.67
C VAL A 226 -0.99 -28.64 -3.90
N ILE A 227 -1.03 -28.62 -2.57
CA ILE A 227 0.16 -28.76 -1.72
C ILE A 227 0.80 -30.13 -1.94
N ASP A 228 -0.01 -31.19 -1.92
CA ASP A 228 0.45 -32.56 -2.15
C ASP A 228 1.10 -32.69 -3.52
N TYR A 229 0.42 -32.19 -4.57
CA TYR A 229 0.99 -32.19 -5.92
C TYR A 229 2.28 -31.38 -6.01
N VAL A 230 2.31 -30.15 -5.49
CA VAL A 230 3.50 -29.28 -5.47
C VAL A 230 4.67 -29.91 -4.73
N ASN A 231 4.42 -30.71 -3.70
CA ASN A 231 5.46 -31.44 -2.97
C ASN A 231 6.02 -32.63 -3.77
N THR A 232 5.29 -33.17 -4.75
CA THR A 232 5.82 -34.20 -5.67
C THR A 232 6.74 -33.65 -6.75
N LEU A 233 6.72 -32.34 -6.99
CA LEU A 233 7.40 -31.69 -8.11
C LEU A 233 8.85 -31.33 -7.76
N CYS A 234 9.73 -31.38 -8.76
CA CYS A 234 11.13 -31.00 -8.55
C CYS A 234 11.22 -29.49 -8.28
N PRO A 235 12.04 -29.02 -7.31
CA PRO A 235 12.13 -27.59 -6.96
C PRO A 235 12.54 -26.66 -8.12
N GLN A 236 13.12 -27.21 -9.18
CA GLN A 236 13.61 -26.51 -10.37
C GLN A 236 12.61 -26.48 -11.52
N GLU A 237 11.47 -27.19 -11.42
CA GLU A 237 10.45 -27.21 -12.47
C GLU A 237 9.69 -25.89 -12.52
N ALA A 238 9.51 -25.35 -13.74
CA ALA A 238 8.66 -24.20 -13.98
C ALA A 238 7.25 -24.68 -14.32
N ILE A 239 6.27 -24.35 -13.48
CA ILE A 239 4.88 -24.77 -13.66
C ILE A 239 4.00 -23.53 -13.76
N SER A 240 3.06 -23.56 -14.70
CA SER A 240 2.06 -22.50 -14.86
C SER A 240 0.71 -22.98 -14.32
N VAL A 241 0.27 -22.40 -13.21
CA VAL A 241 -1.06 -22.62 -12.57
C VAL A 241 -2.19 -22.09 -13.44
N VAL A 242 -1.89 -21.01 -14.18
CA VAL A 242 -2.82 -20.25 -15.01
C VAL A 242 -2.08 -19.83 -16.29
N SER A 243 -2.78 -19.72 -17.42
CA SER A 243 -2.19 -19.12 -18.63
C SER A 243 -1.62 -17.72 -18.32
N PRO A 244 -0.42 -17.37 -18.82
CA PRO A 244 0.17 -16.05 -18.59
C PRO A 244 -0.76 -14.88 -18.94
N VAL A 245 -1.65 -15.08 -19.91
CA VAL A 245 -2.63 -14.08 -20.38
C VAL A 245 -3.66 -13.73 -19.30
N CYS A 246 -3.99 -14.70 -18.43
CA CYS A 246 -4.95 -14.55 -17.33
C CYS A 246 -4.27 -14.18 -15.98
N ASN A 247 -2.93 -14.08 -15.94
CA ASN A 247 -2.17 -13.77 -14.72
C ASN A 247 -2.12 -12.26 -14.43
N SER A 248 -3.27 -11.68 -14.07
CA SER A 248 -3.39 -10.26 -13.72
C SER A 248 -2.74 -9.88 -12.39
N MET A 249 -2.63 -10.80 -11.43
CA MET A 249 -2.04 -10.51 -10.12
C MET A 249 -0.55 -10.21 -10.19
N VAL A 250 0.22 -11.04 -10.89
CA VAL A 250 1.67 -10.83 -11.03
C VAL A 250 1.94 -9.57 -11.85
N ASP A 251 1.19 -9.37 -12.93
CA ASP A 251 1.23 -8.16 -13.75
C ASP A 251 0.90 -6.90 -12.95
N GLY A 252 -0.17 -6.94 -12.14
CA GLY A 252 -0.62 -5.84 -11.31
C GLY A 252 0.41 -5.47 -10.25
N LYS A 253 0.97 -6.46 -9.53
CA LYS A 253 2.05 -6.22 -8.57
C LYS A 253 3.29 -5.64 -9.23
N LYS A 254 3.71 -6.17 -10.40
CA LYS A 254 4.82 -5.60 -11.17
C LYS A 254 4.55 -4.17 -11.63
N ALA A 255 3.31 -3.85 -11.99
CA ALA A 255 2.92 -2.50 -12.38
C ALA A 255 2.99 -1.49 -11.22
N GLN A 256 2.71 -1.93 -9.99
CA GLN A 256 2.75 -1.08 -8.79
C GLN A 256 4.14 -0.95 -8.17
N SER A 257 4.87 -2.06 -8.01
CA SER A 257 6.13 -2.11 -7.28
C SER A 257 7.37 -2.10 -8.18
N GLY A 258 7.20 -1.85 -9.49
CA GLY A 258 8.30 -1.83 -10.44
C GLY A 258 9.14 -0.55 -10.36
N LEU A 259 10.29 -0.57 -11.05
CA LEU A 259 11.21 0.58 -11.20
C LEU A 259 10.47 1.88 -11.57
N LEU A 260 9.39 1.76 -12.35
CA LEU A 260 8.58 2.89 -12.76
C LEU A 260 7.90 3.61 -11.58
N GLY A 261 7.44 2.89 -10.56
CA GLY A 261 6.87 3.49 -9.35
C GLY A 261 7.91 4.31 -8.59
N LEU A 262 9.14 3.79 -8.48
CA LEU A 262 10.27 4.53 -7.90
C LEU A 262 10.60 5.78 -8.73
N LEU A 263 10.66 5.67 -10.06
CA LEU A 263 10.92 6.82 -10.93
C LEU A 263 9.83 7.89 -10.81
N VAL A 264 8.55 7.51 -10.72
CA VAL A 264 7.44 8.45 -10.51
C VAL A 264 7.55 9.13 -9.15
N LEU A 265 7.97 8.40 -8.11
CA LEU A 265 8.24 8.96 -6.79
C LEU A 265 9.39 9.97 -6.83
N LEU A 266 10.55 9.59 -7.36
CA LEU A 266 11.72 10.48 -7.47
C LEU A 266 11.41 11.73 -8.30
N PHE A 267 10.74 11.57 -9.44
CA PHE A 267 10.31 12.69 -10.27
C PHE A 267 9.35 13.61 -9.50
N SER A 268 8.40 13.04 -8.74
CA SER A 268 7.49 13.86 -7.95
C SER A 268 8.19 14.64 -6.84
N MET A 269 9.22 14.06 -6.20
CA MET A 269 10.03 14.78 -5.22
C MET A 269 10.74 15.96 -5.88
N PHE A 270 11.35 15.75 -7.05
CA PHE A 270 12.04 16.81 -7.77
C PHE A 270 11.09 17.91 -8.26
N VAL A 271 9.88 17.55 -8.71
CA VAL A 271 8.89 18.51 -9.20
C VAL A 271 8.22 19.26 -8.06
N PHE A 272 7.74 18.59 -7.01
CA PHE A 272 6.93 19.25 -5.98
C PHE A 272 7.75 19.93 -4.90
N SER A 273 8.93 19.40 -4.53
CA SER A 273 9.70 19.97 -3.41
C SER A 273 10.08 21.43 -3.62
N PRO A 274 10.55 21.89 -4.81
CA PRO A 274 10.84 23.30 -5.04
C PRO A 274 9.62 24.21 -4.81
N PHE A 275 8.43 23.80 -5.26
CA PHE A 275 7.20 24.58 -5.05
C PHE A 275 6.73 24.54 -3.59
N LEU A 276 6.99 23.45 -2.87
CA LEU A 276 6.68 23.33 -1.44
C LEU A 276 7.69 24.09 -0.56
N CYS A 277 8.95 24.24 -1.00
CA CYS A 277 9.93 25.04 -0.27
C CYS A 277 9.49 26.49 -0.14
N LEU A 278 8.80 27.06 -1.14
CA LEU A 278 8.34 28.46 -1.10
C LEU A 278 7.41 28.77 0.09
N PRO A 279 6.27 28.06 0.29
CA PRO A 279 5.40 28.33 1.43
C PRO A 279 6.07 27.99 2.78
N PHE A 280 6.90 26.95 2.85
CA PHE A 280 7.62 26.67 4.10
C PHE A 280 8.70 27.71 4.39
N ALA A 281 9.41 28.23 3.39
CA ALA A 281 10.37 29.31 3.56
C ALA A 281 9.68 30.62 3.98
N GLY A 282 8.51 30.91 3.41
CA GLY A 282 7.68 32.02 3.84
C GLY A 282 7.24 31.90 5.30
N LEU A 283 6.80 30.70 5.71
CA LEU A 283 6.42 30.43 7.09
C LEU A 283 7.61 30.54 8.05
N TYR A 284 8.76 29.99 7.65
CA TYR A 284 10.01 30.09 8.39
C TYR A 284 10.38 31.55 8.64
N TYR A 285 10.44 32.38 7.59
CA TYR A 285 10.84 33.79 7.73
C TYR A 285 9.82 34.60 8.52
N LEU A 286 8.53 34.36 8.32
CA LEU A 286 7.49 35.00 9.11
C LEU A 286 7.72 34.78 10.62
N PHE A 287 8.02 33.54 11.01
CA PHE A 287 8.24 33.21 12.41
C PHE A 287 9.61 33.68 12.92
N ALA A 288 10.65 33.63 12.07
CA ALA A 288 11.95 34.20 12.37
C ALA A 288 11.82 35.70 12.71
N SER A 289 11.14 36.48 11.85
CA SER A 289 10.93 37.91 12.07
C SER A 289 10.17 38.22 13.36
N ILE A 290 9.19 37.41 13.74
CA ILE A 290 8.45 37.56 15.01
C ILE A 290 9.38 37.27 16.20
N LEU A 291 10.18 36.20 16.13
CA LEU A 291 11.07 35.79 17.23
C LEU A 291 12.31 36.68 17.42
N THR A 292 12.65 37.48 16.41
CA THR A 292 13.84 38.34 16.37
C THR A 292 13.48 39.82 16.28
N GLU A 293 12.26 40.21 16.62
CA GLU A 293 11.82 41.59 16.58
C GLU A 293 12.77 42.52 17.37
N GLY A 294 13.20 43.62 16.75
CA GLY A 294 14.11 44.59 17.35
C GLY A 294 15.58 44.13 17.48
N CYS A 295 15.98 43.03 16.84
CA CYS A 295 17.37 42.61 16.81
C CYS A 295 18.24 43.50 15.92
N LEU A 296 19.52 43.63 16.27
CA LEU A 296 20.56 44.18 15.40
C LEU A 296 21.04 43.12 14.40
N TYR A 297 21.10 41.86 14.84
CA TYR A 297 21.47 40.72 14.02
C TYR A 297 20.81 39.45 14.55
N ALA A 298 20.38 38.57 13.66
CA ALA A 298 19.86 37.25 14.03
C ALA A 298 20.30 36.21 13.02
N THR A 299 20.93 35.15 13.51
CA THR A 299 21.39 34.04 12.65
C THR A 299 20.23 33.41 11.87
N ALA A 300 19.04 33.32 12.49
CA ALA A 300 17.85 32.74 11.88
C ALA A 300 17.37 33.45 10.61
N LEU A 301 17.75 34.71 10.36
CA LEU A 301 17.36 35.46 9.17
C LEU A 301 18.27 35.17 7.96
N GLU A 302 19.37 34.46 8.16
CA GLU A 302 20.34 34.19 7.10
C GLU A 302 19.82 33.14 6.09
N PRO A 303 20.08 33.31 4.78
CA PRO A 303 19.52 32.43 3.75
C PRO A 303 19.90 30.95 3.90
N TYR A 304 21.08 30.63 4.42
CA TYR A 304 21.51 29.24 4.63
C TYR A 304 20.75 28.54 5.76
N GLN A 305 20.10 29.29 6.65
CA GLN A 305 19.23 28.72 7.68
C GLN A 305 17.89 28.21 7.10
N LEU A 306 17.64 28.38 5.81
CA LEU A 306 16.53 27.73 5.10
C LEU A 306 16.80 26.27 4.72
N ILE A 307 18.05 25.78 4.78
CA ILE A 307 18.37 24.40 4.40
C ILE A 307 17.48 23.36 5.13
N PRO A 308 17.21 23.49 6.44
CA PRO A 308 16.31 22.59 7.15
C PRO A 308 14.87 22.56 6.60
N VAL A 309 14.42 23.60 5.91
CA VAL A 309 13.08 23.70 5.28
C VAL A 309 12.94 22.76 4.07
N VAL A 310 14.04 22.30 3.48
CA VAL A 310 14.02 21.32 2.39
C VAL A 310 13.45 19.98 2.86
N LEU A 311 13.73 19.57 4.10
CA LEU A 311 13.26 18.31 4.66
C LEU A 311 11.73 18.20 4.74
N PRO A 312 10.97 19.15 5.35
CA PRO A 312 9.51 19.10 5.36
C PRO A 312 8.91 19.16 3.95
N ALA A 313 9.52 19.92 3.03
CA ALA A 313 9.09 19.97 1.63
C ALA A 313 9.24 18.61 0.93
N LEU A 314 10.38 17.94 1.12
CA LEU A 314 10.64 16.59 0.59
C LEU A 314 9.65 15.57 1.15
N ILE A 315 9.45 15.55 2.47
CA ILE A 315 8.52 14.60 3.11
C ILE A 315 7.09 14.81 2.62
N CYS A 316 6.63 16.06 2.51
CA CYS A 316 5.30 16.36 1.98
C CYS A 316 5.16 16.01 0.50
N SER A 317 6.22 16.14 -0.29
CA SER A 317 6.22 15.77 -1.72
C SER A 317 5.91 14.28 -1.93
N VAL A 318 6.41 13.40 -1.06
CA VAL A 318 6.12 11.95 -1.07
C VAL A 318 4.64 11.67 -0.90
N GLY A 319 4.00 12.39 0.03
CA GLY A 319 2.56 12.27 0.25
C GLY A 319 1.75 12.70 -0.97
N LEU A 320 2.18 13.79 -1.64
CA LEU A 320 1.54 14.28 -2.86
C LEU A 320 1.66 13.33 -4.04
N THR A 321 2.73 12.52 -4.13
CA THR A 321 2.91 11.50 -5.16
C THR A 321 1.71 10.56 -5.23
N PHE A 322 1.18 10.12 -4.08
CA PHE A 322 0.05 9.18 -4.04
C PHE A 322 -1.19 9.74 -4.75
N PHE A 323 -1.46 11.05 -4.60
CA PHE A 323 -2.62 11.71 -5.19
C PHE A 323 -2.41 12.13 -6.65
N THR A 324 -1.16 12.32 -7.06
CA THR A 324 -0.80 12.87 -8.37
C THR A 324 -0.18 11.84 -9.33
N GLN A 325 0.15 10.64 -8.85
CA GLN A 325 0.79 9.57 -9.64
C GLN A 325 0.13 9.37 -11.00
N ASN A 326 -1.21 9.33 -11.06
CA ASN A 326 -1.93 9.09 -12.31
C ASN A 326 -1.80 10.25 -13.32
N LYS A 327 -1.52 11.47 -12.86
CA LYS A 327 -1.22 12.64 -13.70
C LYS A 327 0.26 12.62 -14.13
N LEU A 328 1.16 12.24 -13.23
CA LEU A 328 2.60 12.16 -13.48
C LEU A 328 3.00 11.06 -14.49
N LEU A 329 2.15 10.05 -14.72
CA LEU A 329 2.34 9.04 -15.77
C LEU A 329 2.19 9.60 -17.20
N PHE A 330 2.02 10.92 -17.40
CA PHE A 330 1.84 11.53 -18.72
C PHE A 330 3.00 11.22 -19.69
N PHE A 331 4.23 11.13 -19.19
CA PHE A 331 5.43 10.86 -19.99
C PHE A 331 5.53 9.42 -20.52
N ILE A 332 4.58 8.55 -20.17
CA ILE A 332 4.59 7.13 -20.55
C ILE A 332 3.68 6.90 -21.77
N LYS A 333 4.07 5.97 -22.65
CA LYS A 333 3.23 5.48 -23.77
C LYS A 333 1.79 5.23 -23.32
N LYS A 334 0.83 5.63 -24.16
CA LYS A 334 -0.60 5.64 -23.86
C LYS A 334 -1.11 4.30 -23.34
N ASP A 335 -0.81 3.20 -24.02
CA ASP A 335 -1.31 1.87 -23.65
C ASP A 335 -0.78 1.40 -22.30
N ARG A 336 0.50 1.63 -22.03
CA ARG A 336 1.13 1.29 -20.74
C ARG A 336 0.58 2.15 -19.61
N ARG A 337 0.32 3.44 -19.87
CA ARG A 337 -0.30 4.38 -18.93
C ARG A 337 -1.72 3.94 -18.56
N GLU A 338 -2.51 3.53 -19.56
CA GLU A 338 -3.88 3.03 -19.35
C GLU A 338 -3.88 1.73 -18.55
N LYS A 339 -2.98 0.78 -18.85
CA LYS A 339 -2.81 -0.46 -18.07
C LYS A 339 -2.51 -0.17 -16.60
N ILE A 340 -1.56 0.72 -16.30
CA ILE A 340 -1.22 1.12 -14.92
C ILE A 340 -2.40 1.81 -14.24
N ARG A 341 -3.08 2.73 -14.93
CA ARG A 341 -4.27 3.41 -14.39
C ARG A 341 -5.39 2.43 -14.05
N ASN A 342 -5.59 1.40 -14.87
CA ASN A 342 -6.60 0.37 -14.61
C ASN A 342 -6.23 -0.49 -13.41
N PHE A 343 -4.97 -0.88 -13.25
CA PHE A 343 -4.50 -1.54 -12.03
C PHE A 343 -4.59 -0.64 -10.80
N ASN A 344 -4.17 0.62 -10.87
CA ASN A 344 -4.31 1.56 -9.74
C ASN A 344 -5.77 1.75 -9.32
N ARG A 345 -6.72 1.75 -10.27
CA ARG A 345 -8.16 1.77 -9.95
C ARG A 345 -8.62 0.51 -9.20
N ILE A 346 -8.05 -0.64 -9.55
CA ILE A 346 -8.34 -1.91 -8.87
C ILE A 346 -7.68 -1.93 -7.49
N PHE A 347 -6.42 -1.51 -7.35
CA PHE A 347 -5.71 -1.62 -6.08
C PHE A 347 -5.98 -0.47 -5.09
N THR A 348 -6.26 0.76 -5.54
CA THR A 348 -6.53 1.90 -4.65
C THR A 348 -7.99 1.99 -4.21
N SER A 349 -8.29 1.84 -2.92
CA SER A 349 -9.67 1.88 -2.41
C SER A 349 -10.10 3.28 -1.96
N THR A 350 -11.42 3.50 -1.85
CA THR A 350 -11.95 4.74 -1.26
C THR A 350 -11.55 4.87 0.22
N GLY A 351 -11.45 3.76 0.94
CA GLY A 351 -10.95 3.70 2.32
C GLY A 351 -9.47 4.07 2.40
N GLU A 352 -8.62 3.44 1.58
CA GLU A 352 -7.19 3.78 1.49
C GLU A 352 -6.98 5.24 1.10
N THR A 353 -7.76 5.78 0.16
CA THR A 353 -7.66 7.20 -0.22
C THR A 353 -7.98 8.11 0.96
N ARG A 354 -8.99 7.79 1.78
CA ARG A 354 -9.32 8.55 2.99
C ARG A 354 -8.23 8.42 4.04
N PHE A 355 -7.72 7.21 4.28
CA PHE A 355 -6.62 6.95 5.19
C PHE A 355 -5.36 7.74 4.80
N MET A 356 -4.96 7.66 3.53
CA MET A 356 -3.79 8.38 3.01
C MET A 356 -3.96 9.90 3.10
N ARG A 357 -5.19 10.44 2.96
CA ARG A 357 -5.46 11.86 3.22
C ARG A 357 -5.26 12.22 4.69
N GLY A 358 -5.76 11.40 5.61
CA GLY A 358 -5.55 11.60 7.04
C GLY A 358 -4.07 11.55 7.42
N LEU A 359 -3.35 10.51 6.96
CA LEU A 359 -1.92 10.38 7.17
C LEU A 359 -1.13 11.56 6.59
N PHE A 360 -1.46 12.00 5.37
CA PHE A 360 -0.85 13.17 4.76
C PHE A 360 -1.11 14.44 5.59
N GLY A 361 -2.32 14.62 6.12
CA GLY A 361 -2.64 15.73 7.01
C GLY A 361 -1.79 15.74 8.29
N LEU A 362 -1.57 14.57 8.90
CA LEU A 362 -0.68 14.43 10.06
C LEU A 362 0.77 14.80 9.73
N VAL A 363 1.28 14.27 8.60
CA VAL A 363 2.63 14.58 8.12
C VAL A 363 2.80 16.07 7.83
N LEU A 364 1.82 16.69 7.16
CA LEU A 364 1.82 18.12 6.86
C LEU A 364 1.79 18.95 8.14
N THR A 365 1.00 18.55 9.14
CA THR A 365 0.95 19.24 10.44
C THR A 365 2.30 19.16 11.15
N GLY A 366 2.93 17.97 11.18
CA GLY A 366 4.26 17.79 11.73
C GLY A 366 5.32 18.62 11.00
N ALA A 367 5.25 18.67 9.66
CA ALA A 367 6.13 19.49 8.83
C ALA A 367 5.99 20.99 9.13
N VAL A 368 4.75 21.48 9.26
CA VAL A 368 4.46 22.88 9.64
C VAL A 368 5.01 23.20 11.03
N LEU A 369 4.75 22.34 12.03
CA LEU A 369 5.29 22.52 13.37
C LEU A 369 6.82 22.55 13.36
N PHE A 370 7.46 21.61 12.66
CA PHE A 370 8.91 21.59 12.49
C PHE A 370 9.42 22.91 11.91
N THR A 371 8.84 23.40 10.81
CA THR A 371 9.20 24.68 10.20
C THR A 371 9.02 25.88 11.15
N LEU A 372 8.02 25.86 12.03
CA LEU A 372 7.80 26.93 13.02
C LEU A 372 8.84 26.93 14.14
N PHE A 373 9.36 25.77 14.53
CA PHE A 373 10.32 25.68 15.64
C PHE A 373 11.78 25.97 15.22
N ILE A 374 12.16 25.69 13.96
CA ILE A 374 13.55 25.89 13.49
C ILE A 374 14.03 27.35 13.64
N PRO A 375 13.26 28.40 13.28
CA PRO A 375 13.69 29.78 13.51
C PRO A 375 14.03 30.12 14.97
N GLY A 376 13.51 29.32 15.90
CA GLY A 376 13.82 29.44 17.32
C GLY A 376 15.24 29.01 17.68
N THR A 377 15.97 28.31 16.82
CA THR A 377 17.34 27.87 17.11
C THR A 377 18.36 28.86 16.56
N GLY A 378 19.36 29.24 17.38
CA GLY A 378 20.44 30.13 16.98
C GLY A 378 20.71 31.27 17.97
N VAL A 379 21.42 32.30 17.51
CA VAL A 379 21.86 33.42 18.35
C VAL A 379 21.31 34.73 17.81
N VAL A 380 20.80 35.58 18.71
CA VAL A 380 20.20 36.87 18.37
C VAL A 380 20.88 37.97 19.17
N PHE A 381 21.35 39.01 18.49
CA PHE A 381 22.02 40.16 19.09
C PHE A 381 21.08 41.35 19.13
N TYR A 382 20.93 41.93 20.31
CA TYR A 382 20.19 43.17 20.56
C TYR A 382 21.16 44.26 21.03
N ASP A 383 20.66 45.48 21.22
CA ASP A 383 21.51 46.60 21.62
C ASP A 383 22.12 46.45 23.03
N ALA A 384 21.38 45.86 23.98
CA ALA A 384 21.84 45.73 25.38
C ALA A 384 22.36 44.34 25.76
N ALA A 385 22.02 43.31 24.97
CA ALA A 385 22.26 41.90 25.31
C ALA A 385 22.25 41.04 24.05
N PHE A 386 22.70 39.80 24.17
CA PHE A 386 22.48 38.76 23.16
C PHE A 386 21.71 37.60 23.79
N ARG A 387 20.95 36.89 22.96
CA ARG A 387 20.15 35.73 23.37
C ARG A 387 20.66 34.50 22.64
N ASP A 388 21.00 33.49 23.42
CA ASP A 388 21.42 32.19 22.96
C ASP A 388 20.26 31.20 23.02
N ARG A 389 19.86 30.68 21.85
CA ARG A 389 18.89 29.59 21.67
C ARG A 389 19.54 28.40 20.94
N SER A 390 20.83 28.17 21.16
CA SER A 390 21.56 27.02 20.59
C SER A 390 21.06 25.66 21.10
N GLY A 391 20.36 25.64 22.25
CA GLY A 391 19.72 24.43 22.78
C GLY A 391 18.64 23.88 21.86
N PHE A 392 18.65 22.57 21.63
CA PHE A 392 17.68 21.88 20.77
C PHE A 392 16.24 22.13 21.28
N PHE A 393 15.44 22.86 20.50
CA PHE A 393 14.07 23.32 20.85
C PHE A 393 13.95 24.28 22.06
N ASP A 394 15.01 24.97 22.48
CA ASP A 394 14.90 26.01 23.51
C ASP A 394 14.37 27.34 22.92
N LEU A 395 13.04 27.47 22.88
CA LEU A 395 12.38 28.68 22.39
C LEU A 395 12.62 29.93 23.26
N LYS A 396 12.88 29.75 24.56
CA LYS A 396 13.10 30.89 25.45
C LYS A 396 14.51 31.43 25.26
N GLY A 397 15.48 30.54 25.24
CA GLY A 397 16.90 30.84 25.23
C GLY A 397 17.38 31.47 26.53
N THR A 398 18.70 31.54 26.66
CA THR A 398 19.36 32.27 27.74
C THR A 398 19.75 33.66 27.26
N LEU A 399 19.39 34.70 28.02
CA LEU A 399 19.75 36.08 27.71
C LEU A 399 21.01 36.44 28.49
N TYR A 400 22.04 36.88 27.77
CA TYR A 400 23.31 37.33 28.34
C TYR A 400 23.52 38.81 28.05
N THR A 401 23.83 39.59 29.08
CA THR A 401 24.27 40.97 28.87
C THR A 401 25.71 40.99 28.37
N TYR A 402 26.07 42.01 27.58
CA TYR A 402 27.46 42.11 27.09
C TYR A 402 28.49 42.19 28.22
N LYS A 403 28.11 42.63 29.43
CA LYS A 403 28.99 42.68 30.62
C LYS A 403 29.42 41.30 31.12
N GLU A 404 28.71 40.25 30.73
CA GLU A 404 28.99 38.86 31.12
C GLU A 404 30.04 38.21 30.22
N ILE A 405 30.38 38.83 29.09
CA ILE A 405 31.49 38.41 28.23
C ILE A 405 32.80 38.80 28.93
N ASP A 406 33.73 37.86 29.01
CA ASP A 406 35.08 38.07 29.49
C ASP A 406 35.99 38.44 28.30
N THR A 407 36.03 37.57 27.30
CA THR A 407 36.89 37.72 26.13
C THR A 407 36.20 37.24 24.85
N VAL A 408 36.58 37.84 23.72
CA VAL A 408 36.12 37.47 22.38
C VAL A 408 37.32 36.94 21.62
N TYR A 409 37.24 35.70 21.14
CA TYR A 409 38.30 35.06 20.36
C TYR A 409 37.91 34.93 18.90
N LEU A 410 38.84 35.27 18.02
CA LEU A 410 38.76 34.97 16.60
C LEU A 410 39.59 33.72 16.32
N LEU A 411 38.91 32.60 16.11
CA LEU A 411 39.55 31.33 15.79
C LEU A 411 39.86 31.28 14.30
N ASN A 412 41.10 30.96 13.93
CA ASN A 412 41.52 30.89 12.52
C ASN A 412 41.18 29.55 11.86
N GLY A 413 41.02 28.48 12.65
CA GLY A 413 40.58 27.17 12.18
C GLY A 413 40.31 26.21 13.32
N ARG A 414 39.96 24.96 12.98
CA ARG A 414 39.59 23.90 13.93
C ARG A 414 39.98 22.53 13.38
N TYR A 415 40.17 21.56 14.28
CA TYR A 415 40.28 20.16 13.88
C TYR A 415 38.88 19.53 13.80
N ASN A 416 38.64 18.68 12.79
CA ASN A 416 37.42 17.86 12.74
C ASN A 416 37.54 16.64 13.70
N GLU A 417 36.47 15.87 13.84
CA GLU A 417 36.46 14.63 14.66
C GLU A 417 37.46 13.55 14.18
N HIS A 418 38.01 13.72 12.97
CA HIS A 418 39.01 12.83 12.37
C HIS A 418 40.44 13.34 12.50
N GLY A 419 40.65 14.51 13.12
CA GLY A 419 41.98 15.11 13.32
C GLY A 419 42.51 15.90 12.12
N ASP A 420 41.70 16.15 11.09
CA ASP A 420 42.09 16.99 9.95
C ASP A 420 41.87 18.47 10.28
N TRP A 421 42.83 19.30 9.87
CA TRP A 421 42.73 20.75 10.01
C TRP A 421 41.73 21.33 8.99
N LEU A 422 40.76 22.08 9.50
CA LEU A 422 39.80 22.84 8.71
C LEU A 422 40.09 24.34 8.85
N ASP A 423 40.35 25.01 7.72
CA ASP A 423 40.44 26.47 7.60
C ASP A 423 39.04 27.11 7.67
N HIS A 424 38.35 26.87 8.80
CA HIS A 424 37.02 27.33 9.09
C HIS A 424 37.04 28.29 10.28
N PRO A 425 37.34 29.57 10.03
CA PRO A 425 37.42 30.56 11.08
C PRO A 425 36.04 30.87 11.67
N SER A 426 36.03 31.27 12.93
CA SER A 426 34.81 31.45 13.73
C SER A 426 35.05 32.40 14.88
N LEU A 427 33.97 32.89 15.48
CA LEU A 427 34.03 33.76 16.64
C LEU A 427 33.52 33.02 17.86
N LEU A 428 34.33 33.01 18.91
CA LEU A 428 34.03 32.37 20.18
C LEU A 428 33.87 33.44 21.26
N LEU A 429 32.73 33.44 21.94
CA LEU A 429 32.47 34.29 23.09
C LEU A 429 32.75 33.49 24.36
N GLN A 430 33.75 33.92 25.12
CA GLN A 430 34.07 33.37 26.43
C GLN A 430 33.37 34.20 27.50
N MET A 431 32.50 33.55 28.24
CA MET A 431 31.73 34.16 29.33
C MET A 431 32.53 34.10 30.63
N LYS A 432 32.28 35.05 31.55
CA LYS A 432 32.91 35.12 32.88
C LYS A 432 32.63 33.92 33.77
N ASN A 433 31.55 33.20 33.51
CA ASN A 433 31.19 31.96 34.19
C ASN A 433 31.85 30.71 33.54
N ASN A 434 32.86 30.91 32.71
CA ASN A 434 33.56 29.91 31.91
C ASN A 434 32.74 29.24 30.79
N GLN A 435 31.49 29.63 30.54
CA GLN A 435 30.75 29.14 29.37
C GLN A 435 31.34 29.68 28.07
N ARG A 436 31.25 28.90 27.00
CA ARG A 436 31.77 29.21 25.68
C ARG A 436 30.65 29.13 24.66
N LEU A 437 30.43 30.19 23.89
CA LEU A 437 29.50 30.21 22.78
C LEU A 437 30.27 30.34 21.48
N ASP A 438 30.33 29.26 20.71
CA ASP A 438 30.94 29.23 19.38
C ASP A 438 29.88 29.54 18.32
N LEU A 439 30.10 30.59 17.51
CA LEU A 439 29.16 30.99 16.48
C LEU A 439 29.29 30.18 15.18
N PHE A 440 30.24 29.25 15.09
CA PHE A 440 30.52 28.46 13.88
C PHE A 440 29.31 27.71 13.32
N GLU A 441 28.49 27.11 14.18
CA GLU A 441 27.33 26.32 13.74
C GLU A 441 26.13 27.19 13.36
N PHE A 442 26.18 28.49 13.65
CA PHE A 442 25.02 29.39 13.54
C PHE A 442 25.18 30.45 12.47
N ALA A 443 26.40 30.91 12.18
CA ALA A 443 26.64 31.93 11.16
C ALA A 443 27.91 31.68 10.36
N ALA A 444 27.87 32.02 9.07
CA ALA A 444 29.05 31.99 8.22
C ALA A 444 30.06 33.07 8.67
N HIS A 445 31.35 32.76 8.59
CA HIS A 445 32.41 33.66 9.05
C HIS A 445 32.32 35.07 8.49
N LYS A 446 31.96 35.21 7.21
CA LYS A 446 31.79 36.50 6.56
C LYS A 446 30.69 37.34 7.23
N ASP A 447 29.55 36.74 7.55
CA ASP A 447 28.42 37.43 8.18
C ASP A 447 28.74 37.79 9.63
N ILE A 448 29.49 36.92 10.32
CA ILE A 448 30.03 37.21 11.66
C ILE A 448 30.90 38.46 11.62
N LEU A 449 31.85 38.55 10.68
CA LEU A 449 32.73 39.73 10.55
C LEU A 449 31.98 41.00 10.14
N GLN A 450 30.96 40.87 9.29
CA GLN A 450 30.22 42.02 8.77
C GLN A 450 29.15 42.54 9.72
N ASN A 451 28.50 41.65 10.47
CA ASN A 451 27.29 41.99 11.22
C ASN A 451 27.47 41.82 12.73
N VAL A 452 28.21 40.81 13.20
CA VAL A 452 28.37 40.52 14.64
C VAL A 452 29.54 41.26 15.25
N LEU A 453 30.71 41.23 14.57
CA LEU A 453 31.93 41.85 15.08
C LEU A 453 31.76 43.36 15.33
N PRO A 454 31.15 44.16 14.44
CA PRO A 454 30.93 45.58 14.70
C PRO A 454 30.04 45.85 15.91
N ILE A 455 29.07 44.97 16.18
CA ILE A 455 28.23 45.06 17.38
C ILE A 455 29.13 44.90 18.62
N LEU A 456 29.99 43.89 18.66
CA LEU A 456 30.87 43.64 19.81
C LEU A 456 31.93 44.75 19.97
N GLU A 457 32.53 45.23 18.89
CA GLU A 457 33.48 46.34 18.91
C GLU A 457 32.83 47.62 19.45
N SER A 458 31.58 47.91 19.07
CA SER A 458 30.82 49.06 19.61
C SER A 458 30.58 48.97 21.12
N LYS A 459 30.64 47.76 21.69
CA LYS A 459 30.51 47.51 23.14
C LYS A 459 31.87 47.42 23.85
N GLY A 460 32.97 47.67 23.15
CA GLY A 460 34.32 47.74 23.70
C GLY A 460 35.15 46.46 23.64
N PHE A 461 34.71 45.44 22.87
CA PHE A 461 35.47 44.20 22.71
C PHE A 461 36.42 44.29 21.51
N THR A 462 37.70 44.04 21.74
CA THR A 462 38.70 43.81 20.68
C THR A 462 38.99 42.32 20.58
N PRO A 463 38.73 41.66 19.43
CA PRO A 463 38.91 40.22 19.30
C PRO A 463 40.39 39.81 19.39
N VAL A 464 40.67 38.75 20.15
CA VAL A 464 42.00 38.15 20.25
C VAL A 464 42.10 37.01 19.23
N SER A 465 43.04 37.11 18.29
CA SER A 465 43.25 36.04 17.31
C SER A 465 43.93 34.84 17.95
N VAL A 466 43.35 33.66 17.76
CA VAL A 466 43.86 32.39 18.28
C VAL A 466 43.84 31.36 17.16
N LYS A 467 44.85 30.49 17.12
CA LYS A 467 44.97 29.49 16.05
C LYS A 467 43.76 28.53 16.05
N HIS A 468 43.43 27.92 17.18
CA HIS A 468 42.29 27.02 17.35
C HIS A 468 41.84 26.92 18.82
N ILE A 469 40.68 26.31 19.04
CA ILE A 469 39.97 26.29 20.33
C ILE A 469 40.72 25.55 21.45
N ASP A 470 41.58 24.57 21.13
CA ASP A 470 42.29 23.76 22.14
C ASP A 470 43.44 24.52 22.84
N LEU A 471 43.87 25.67 22.27
CA LEU A 471 44.86 26.57 22.89
C LEU A 471 44.26 27.46 23.98
N LEU A 472 42.95 27.37 24.21
CA LEU A 472 42.24 28.13 25.25
C LEU A 472 42.12 27.35 26.57
N SER A 473 43.01 26.36 26.79
CA SER A 473 43.03 25.49 27.98
C SER A 473 43.69 26.15 29.19
#